data_AF-A0A2N0Z9X7-F1
#
_entry.id   AF-A0A2N0Z9X7-F1
#
_cell.length_a   1.000
_cell.length_b   1.000
_cell.length_c   1.000
_cell.angle_alpha   90.00
_cell.angle_beta   90.00
_cell.angle_gamma   90.00
#
_symmetry.space_group_name_H-M   'P 1'
#
loop_
_entity.id
_entity.type
_entity.pdbx_description
1 polymer ?
#
loop_
_entity_poly.entity_id
_entity_poly.type
_entity_poly.pdbx_seq_one_letter_code
_entity_poly.pdbx_strand_id
1 'polypeptide(L)'
;MKVAATVKTKPKTKTYVAPKTSRGVTVNRVAKNAAKTEKHVVSSDVKVAPKKAPKGGNTQSTEEAESQFLMKLDLQLFAGEKGTSGNNKVSIKVTEEIIREAMKDAPLRTMQNAVSLPAIQRYVDRLAKGDVAPPIRVDKGIIVEGNHRYVAGRVFGQEPAQQSWSGGISSLSMDFKKIKIDPTDWGNR
;
A
#
# COMPACT_ATOMS: atom_id res chain seq x y z
N MET A 1 -53.81 -16.16 -25.94
CA MET A 1 -53.03 -14.98 -25.49
C MET A 1 -52.95 -15.00 -23.97
N LYS A 2 -51.78 -14.79 -23.36
CA LYS A 2 -51.62 -14.64 -21.89
C LYS A 2 -50.87 -13.34 -21.62
N VAL A 3 -51.44 -12.46 -20.82
CA VAL A 3 -50.89 -11.12 -20.53
C VAL A 3 -50.06 -11.18 -19.25
N ALA A 4 -48.80 -10.76 -19.30
CA ALA A 4 -47.93 -10.72 -18.13
C ALA A 4 -48.10 -9.39 -17.38
N ALA A 5 -48.45 -9.44 -16.09
CA ALA A 5 -48.60 -8.26 -15.24
C ALA A 5 -47.28 -7.94 -14.51
N THR A 6 -46.55 -6.92 -14.99
CA THR A 6 -45.29 -6.47 -14.38
C THR A 6 -45.53 -5.58 -13.17
N VAL A 7 -45.39 -6.12 -11.96
CA VAL A 7 -45.49 -5.35 -10.71
C VAL A 7 -44.21 -4.53 -10.50
N LYS A 8 -44.28 -3.21 -10.76
CA LYS A 8 -43.20 -2.26 -10.47
C LYS A 8 -43.15 -1.92 -8.98
N THR A 9 -42.21 -2.49 -8.24
CA THR A 9 -41.91 -2.08 -6.86
C THR A 9 -41.01 -0.84 -6.83
N LYS A 10 -41.46 0.22 -6.14
CA LYS A 10 -40.67 1.45 -5.94
C LYS A 10 -39.62 1.24 -4.84
N PRO A 11 -38.39 1.77 -4.97
CA PRO A 11 -37.41 1.71 -3.89
C PRO A 11 -37.82 2.59 -2.71
N LYS A 12 -37.71 2.04 -1.48
CA LYS A 12 -37.94 2.82 -0.24
C LYS A 12 -36.70 3.64 0.09
N THR A 13 -36.80 4.96 0.01
CA THR A 13 -35.80 5.90 0.53
C THR A 13 -35.71 5.79 2.05
N LYS A 14 -34.54 5.41 2.59
CA LYS A 14 -34.24 5.52 4.01
C LYS A 14 -33.72 6.92 4.31
N THR A 15 -34.55 7.77 4.88
CA THR A 15 -34.14 9.10 5.38
C THR A 15 -33.22 8.91 6.59
N TYR A 16 -31.95 9.30 6.45
CA TYR A 16 -30.98 9.30 7.54
C TYR A 16 -31.16 10.56 8.39
N VAL A 17 -31.50 10.39 9.67
CA VAL A 17 -31.58 11.50 10.64
C VAL A 17 -30.29 11.54 11.43
N ALA A 18 -29.53 12.63 11.29
CA ALA A 18 -28.26 12.81 12.01
C ALA A 18 -28.47 13.00 13.52
N PRO A 19 -27.68 12.35 14.39
CA PRO A 19 -27.72 12.59 15.83
C PRO A 19 -27.17 13.99 16.16
N LYS A 20 -27.87 14.71 17.06
CA LYS A 20 -27.47 16.04 17.52
C LYS A 20 -26.25 15.95 18.44
N THR A 21 -25.24 16.77 18.22
CA THR A 21 -24.07 16.89 19.10
C THR A 21 -24.43 17.62 20.39
N SER A 22 -24.31 16.94 21.53
CA SER A 22 -24.42 17.55 22.86
C SER A 22 -23.17 18.39 23.15
N ARG A 23 -23.37 19.67 23.45
CA ARG A 23 -22.29 20.56 23.93
C ARG A 23 -22.00 20.22 25.39
N GLY A 24 -20.77 19.81 25.69
CA GLY A 24 -20.25 19.66 27.05
C GLY A 24 -18.98 20.50 27.20
N VAL A 25 -19.07 21.60 27.95
CA VAL A 25 -17.94 22.51 28.22
C VAL A 25 -17.30 22.11 29.54
N THR A 26 -15.98 21.84 29.53
CA THR A 26 -15.13 22.12 30.69
C THR A 26 -13.79 22.67 30.21
N VAL A 27 -13.48 23.90 30.62
CA VAL A 27 -12.18 24.53 30.41
C VAL A 27 -11.39 24.39 31.70
N ASN A 28 -10.11 24.01 31.65
CA ASN A 28 -9.19 24.25 32.75
C ASN A 28 -7.87 24.85 32.23
N ARG A 29 -7.55 26.04 32.73
CA ARG A 29 -6.28 26.77 32.57
C ARG A 29 -5.48 26.67 33.88
N VAL A 30 -4.30 27.31 33.89
CA VAL A 30 -3.39 27.54 35.05
C VAL A 30 -2.46 26.34 35.30
N ALA A 31 -1.15 26.46 35.52
CA ALA A 31 -0.22 27.61 35.65
C ALA A 31 1.04 27.36 34.77
N LYS A 32 1.61 28.35 34.07
CA LYS A 32 2.67 29.28 34.55
C LYS A 32 3.86 28.61 35.23
N ASN A 33 5.03 28.68 34.58
CA ASN A 33 6.31 29.03 35.21
C ASN A 33 7.19 29.75 34.17
N ALA A 34 7.87 30.82 34.57
CA ALA A 34 8.60 31.71 33.66
C ALA A 34 9.82 32.37 34.35
N ALA A 35 10.98 32.30 33.68
CA ALA A 35 12.26 33.01 33.92
C ALA A 35 13.22 32.46 32.82
N LYS A 36 13.95 33.21 31.96
CA LYS A 36 14.47 34.59 31.93
C LYS A 36 15.41 34.90 33.10
N THR A 37 16.67 35.36 32.97
CA THR A 37 17.34 36.23 31.98
C THR A 37 18.83 35.79 31.78
N GLU A 38 19.70 36.30 30.89
CA GLU A 38 19.53 37.11 29.66
C GLU A 38 20.59 36.76 28.56
N LYS A 39 21.89 37.10 28.72
CA LYS A 39 22.95 37.00 27.67
C LYS A 39 24.39 36.98 28.25
N HIS A 40 25.35 36.36 27.56
CA HIS A 40 26.71 36.95 27.45
C HIS A 40 27.34 36.67 26.07
N VAL A 41 27.98 37.70 25.53
CA VAL A 41 28.74 37.67 24.27
C VAL A 41 30.22 37.61 24.60
N VAL A 42 30.99 36.74 23.95
CA VAL A 42 32.39 36.97 23.53
C VAL A 42 32.61 36.20 22.24
N SER A 43 33.24 36.86 21.25
CA SER A 43 33.74 36.24 20.01
C SER A 43 35.27 36.22 20.07
N SER A 44 35.89 35.18 19.52
CA SER A 44 37.32 35.19 19.21
C SER A 44 37.69 34.22 18.07
N ASP A 45 38.37 34.76 17.07
CA ASP A 45 38.80 34.10 15.84
C ASP A 45 39.84 33.00 16.05
N VAL A 46 39.69 31.85 15.37
CA VAL A 46 40.83 30.99 14.98
C VAL A 46 40.65 30.38 13.58
N LYS A 47 41.43 30.94 12.63
CA LYS A 47 42.03 30.35 11.41
C LYS A 47 41.32 29.26 10.59
N VAL A 48 41.11 29.62 9.31
CA VAL A 48 40.97 28.72 8.15
C VAL A 48 42.28 27.97 7.83
N ALA A 49 42.18 26.66 7.52
CA ALA A 49 43.06 25.95 6.57
C ALA A 49 42.40 24.62 6.09
N PRO A 50 42.34 24.32 4.76
CA PRO A 50 41.59 23.17 4.25
C PRO A 50 42.45 21.93 3.91
N LYS A 51 42.12 20.76 4.48
CA LYS A 51 42.56 19.40 4.08
C LYS A 51 41.46 18.42 4.55
N LYS A 52 41.07 17.34 3.87
CA LYS A 52 41.53 16.67 2.63
C LYS A 52 40.34 15.84 2.10
N ALA A 53 40.15 15.73 0.78
CA ALA A 53 39.05 14.93 0.22
C ALA A 53 39.27 13.40 0.37
N PRO A 54 38.22 12.60 0.59
CA PRO A 54 38.20 11.20 0.17
C PRO A 54 37.85 11.13 -1.32
N LYS A 55 38.78 10.63 -2.14
CA LYS A 55 38.48 10.19 -3.51
C LYS A 55 38.02 8.73 -3.49
N GLY A 56 37.06 8.40 -4.36
CA GLY A 56 36.91 7.04 -4.89
C GLY A 56 35.98 6.12 -4.09
N GLY A 57 34.72 6.07 -4.52
CA GLY A 57 33.75 5.04 -4.17
C GLY A 57 32.69 5.02 -5.26
N ASN A 58 32.64 3.94 -6.04
CA ASN A 58 31.81 3.87 -7.24
C ASN A 58 30.31 3.78 -6.89
N THR A 59 29.50 4.35 -7.77
CA THR A 59 28.06 4.16 -7.98
C THR A 59 27.49 2.83 -7.50
N GLN A 60 26.34 2.86 -6.80
CA GLN A 60 25.07 2.23 -7.24
C GLN A 60 23.92 3.03 -6.60
N SER A 61 23.08 3.67 -7.42
CA SER A 61 21.84 4.32 -6.93
C SER A 61 20.82 3.25 -6.52
N THR A 62 19.92 3.58 -5.59
CA THR A 62 18.81 2.67 -5.19
C THR A 62 17.97 2.21 -6.40
N GLU A 63 17.88 3.07 -7.42
CA GLU A 63 17.27 2.81 -8.72
C GLU A 63 17.92 1.64 -9.48
N GLU A 64 19.22 1.38 -9.33
CA GLU A 64 19.89 0.22 -9.91
C GLU A 64 19.54 -1.09 -9.18
N ALA A 65 19.23 -1.04 -7.88
CA ALA A 65 18.78 -2.23 -7.15
C ALA A 65 17.33 -2.60 -7.53
N GLU A 66 16.48 -1.60 -7.74
CA GLU A 66 15.12 -1.78 -8.28
C GLU A 66 15.15 -2.26 -9.75
N SER A 67 16.02 -1.67 -10.57
CA SER A 67 16.22 -2.10 -11.97
C SER A 67 16.84 -3.49 -12.07
N GLN A 68 17.78 -3.86 -11.20
CA GLN A 68 18.29 -5.22 -11.11
C GLN A 68 17.24 -6.21 -10.60
N PHE A 69 16.35 -5.81 -9.70
CA PHE A 69 15.23 -6.65 -9.28
C PHE A 69 14.28 -6.91 -10.46
N LEU A 70 13.89 -5.87 -11.20
CA LEU A 70 13.06 -5.97 -12.40
C LEU A 70 13.74 -6.86 -13.47
N MET A 71 15.00 -6.59 -13.83
CA MET A 71 15.74 -7.39 -14.82
C MET A 71 15.98 -8.84 -14.37
N LYS A 72 16.08 -9.11 -13.06
CA LYS A 72 16.29 -10.46 -12.54
C LYS A 72 14.98 -11.25 -12.42
N LEU A 73 13.86 -10.56 -12.23
CA LEU A 73 12.52 -11.12 -12.38
C LEU A 73 12.26 -11.48 -13.85
N ASP A 74 12.59 -10.58 -14.79
CA ASP A 74 12.56 -10.85 -16.23
C ASP A 74 13.44 -12.07 -16.58
N LEU A 75 14.70 -12.11 -16.14
CA LEU A 75 15.60 -13.19 -16.54
C LEU A 75 15.18 -14.57 -16.00
N GLN A 76 14.57 -14.64 -14.81
CA GLN A 76 13.97 -15.88 -14.29
C GLN A 76 12.72 -16.31 -15.06
N LEU A 77 12.05 -15.39 -15.75
CA LEU A 77 10.92 -15.64 -16.63
C LEU A 77 11.33 -16.26 -17.98
N PHE A 78 12.53 -15.92 -18.48
CA PHE A 78 13.02 -16.33 -19.80
C PHE A 78 14.04 -17.49 -19.80
N ALA A 79 14.45 -17.98 -18.64
CA ALA A 79 15.42 -19.10 -18.52
C ALA A 79 14.82 -20.50 -18.74
N GLY A 80 13.55 -20.60 -19.14
CA GLY A 80 12.84 -21.85 -19.44
C GLY A 80 12.44 -21.96 -20.92
N GLU A 81 12.92 -23.02 -21.57
CA GLU A 81 12.44 -23.58 -22.85
C GLU A 81 12.62 -22.75 -24.14
N LYS A 82 13.58 -23.20 -24.96
CA LYS A 82 13.59 -22.90 -26.41
C LYS A 82 12.48 -23.70 -27.10
N GLY A 83 11.39 -23.06 -27.51
CA GLY A 83 10.38 -23.79 -28.31
C GLY A 83 9.12 -23.02 -28.72
N THR A 84 9.06 -22.65 -30.01
CA THR A 84 7.84 -22.35 -30.80
C THR A 84 7.06 -21.05 -30.54
N SER A 85 6.63 -20.46 -31.66
CA SER A 85 5.75 -19.29 -31.72
C SER A 85 4.32 -19.65 -31.28
N GLY A 86 3.80 -18.91 -30.31
CA GLY A 86 2.44 -18.97 -29.81
C GLY A 86 2.27 -17.91 -28.73
N ASN A 87 1.05 -17.40 -28.51
CA ASN A 87 0.77 -16.35 -27.53
C ASN A 87 1.08 -16.82 -26.10
N ASN A 88 2.34 -16.72 -25.67
CA ASN A 88 2.79 -17.23 -24.39
C ASN A 88 2.36 -16.27 -23.27
N LYS A 89 1.10 -16.44 -22.83
CA LYS A 89 0.55 -15.72 -21.68
C LYS A 89 1.38 -16.12 -20.46
N VAL A 90 2.23 -15.21 -19.99
CA VAL A 90 2.98 -15.34 -18.74
C VAL A 90 1.99 -15.53 -17.59
N SER A 91 1.81 -16.78 -17.14
CA SER A 91 1.05 -17.10 -15.94
C SER A 91 1.99 -17.07 -14.73
N ILE A 92 2.13 -15.91 -14.11
CA ILE A 92 2.91 -15.74 -12.88
C ILE A 92 2.22 -16.54 -11.76
N LYS A 93 2.79 -17.67 -11.35
CA LYS A 93 2.26 -18.46 -10.24
C LYS A 93 2.65 -17.81 -8.91
N VAL A 94 1.67 -17.22 -8.24
CA VAL A 94 1.83 -16.56 -6.94
C VAL A 94 1.91 -17.61 -5.83
N THR A 95 2.97 -17.58 -5.03
CA THR A 95 3.13 -18.37 -3.81
C THR A 95 3.16 -17.46 -2.58
N GLU A 96 3.12 -18.04 -1.38
CA GLU A 96 3.27 -17.26 -0.14
C GLU A 96 4.65 -16.57 -0.10
N GLU A 97 5.72 -17.25 -0.51
CA GLU A 97 7.09 -16.71 -0.49
C GLU A 97 7.21 -15.46 -1.37
N ILE A 98 6.64 -15.49 -2.57
CA ILE A 98 6.61 -14.35 -3.50
C ILE A 98 5.84 -13.17 -2.88
N ILE A 99 4.70 -13.43 -2.23
CA ILE A 99 3.94 -12.40 -1.53
C ILE A 99 4.76 -11.83 -0.35
N ARG A 100 5.41 -12.67 0.45
CA ARG A 100 6.22 -12.22 1.60
C ARG A 100 7.39 -11.34 1.16
N GLU A 101 8.03 -11.70 0.05
CA GLU A 101 9.14 -10.94 -0.53
C GLU A 101 8.67 -9.59 -1.11
N ALA A 102 7.61 -9.56 -1.92
CA ALA A 102 7.06 -8.32 -2.51
C ALA A 102 6.50 -7.33 -1.47
N MET A 103 6.19 -7.82 -0.26
CA MET A 103 5.62 -7.04 0.85
C MET A 103 6.63 -6.73 1.97
N LYS A 104 7.92 -7.06 1.79
CA LYS A 104 8.96 -6.87 2.83
C LYS A 104 9.26 -5.38 3.13
N ASP A 105 8.96 -4.51 2.19
CA ASP A 105 9.25 -3.08 2.17
C ASP A 105 7.98 -2.23 1.94
N ALA A 106 6.80 -2.87 1.96
CA ALA A 106 5.53 -2.22 1.70
C ALA A 106 5.29 -1.00 2.63
N PRO A 107 5.15 0.23 2.09
CA PRO A 107 4.98 1.44 2.90
C PRO A 107 3.59 1.55 3.55
N LEU A 108 2.58 0.84 3.02
CA LEU A 108 1.22 0.85 3.54
C LEU A 108 0.98 -0.28 4.56
N ARG A 109 0.17 0.04 5.57
CA ARG A 109 -0.31 -0.88 6.61
C ARG A 109 -1.73 -1.34 6.32
N THR A 110 -2.19 -2.40 6.99
CA THR A 110 -3.54 -2.95 6.84
C THR A 110 -4.23 -3.16 8.18
N MET A 111 -5.56 -3.20 8.18
CA MET A 111 -6.38 -3.64 9.31
C MET A 111 -6.93 -5.07 9.14
N GLN A 112 -6.62 -5.75 8.03
CA GLN A 112 -7.04 -7.14 7.80
C GLN A 112 -6.00 -8.12 8.37
N ASN A 113 -6.47 -9.09 9.16
CA ASN A 113 -5.60 -10.12 9.74
C ASN A 113 -5.08 -11.15 8.73
N ALA A 114 -5.74 -11.25 7.57
CA ALA A 114 -5.41 -12.22 6.53
C ALA A 114 -5.79 -11.74 5.12
N VAL A 115 -5.14 -12.31 4.11
CA VAL A 115 -5.49 -12.19 2.68
C VAL A 115 -5.52 -13.57 2.03
N SER A 116 -6.40 -13.76 1.05
CA SER A 116 -6.54 -15.03 0.32
C SER A 116 -5.59 -15.09 -0.88
N LEU A 117 -4.72 -16.11 -0.91
CA LEU A 117 -3.75 -16.36 -1.99
C LEU A 117 -4.44 -16.57 -3.36
N PRO A 118 -5.52 -17.38 -3.49
CA PRO A 118 -6.23 -17.52 -4.77
C PRO A 118 -6.80 -16.21 -5.31
N ALA A 119 -7.24 -15.31 -4.42
CA ALA A 119 -7.71 -13.99 -4.82
C ALA A 119 -6.57 -13.10 -5.34
N ILE A 120 -5.38 -13.15 -4.72
CA ILE A 120 -4.19 -12.42 -5.19
C ILE A 120 -3.77 -12.95 -6.57
N GLN A 121 -3.70 -14.28 -6.75
CA GLN A 121 -3.42 -14.91 -8.05
C GLN A 121 -4.34 -14.37 -9.14
N ARG A 122 -5.66 -14.31 -8.91
CA ARG A 122 -6.61 -13.77 -9.89
C ARG A 122 -6.37 -12.30 -10.23
N TYR A 123 -5.96 -11.47 -9.28
CA TYR A 123 -5.61 -10.08 -9.57
C TYR A 123 -4.32 -9.97 -10.38
N VAL A 124 -3.29 -10.79 -10.07
CA VAL A 124 -2.06 -10.87 -10.87
C VAL A 124 -2.36 -11.38 -12.29
N ASP A 125 -3.21 -12.41 -12.44
CA ASP A 125 -3.67 -12.91 -13.74
C ASP A 125 -4.45 -11.86 -14.55
N ARG A 126 -5.03 -10.86 -13.89
CA ARG A 126 -5.75 -9.75 -14.54
C ARG A 126 -4.77 -8.67 -14.98
N LEU A 127 -3.85 -8.25 -14.10
CA LEU A 127 -2.75 -7.34 -14.44
C LEU A 127 -1.92 -7.88 -15.63
N ALA A 128 -1.60 -9.18 -15.63
CA ALA A 128 -0.91 -9.85 -16.73
C ALA A 128 -1.70 -9.93 -18.06
N LYS A 129 -3.01 -9.62 -18.05
CA LYS A 129 -3.85 -9.47 -19.25
C LYS A 129 -3.97 -8.00 -19.71
N GLY A 130 -3.41 -7.06 -18.96
CA GLY A 130 -3.58 -5.61 -19.19
C GLY A 130 -4.80 -4.99 -18.50
N ASP A 131 -5.50 -5.69 -17.59
CA ASP A 131 -6.51 -5.04 -16.75
C ASP A 131 -5.84 -4.00 -15.84
N VAL A 132 -6.45 -2.83 -15.69
CA VAL A 132 -6.05 -1.86 -14.66
C VAL A 132 -6.84 -2.13 -13.38
N ALA A 133 -6.13 -2.37 -12.27
CA ALA A 133 -6.75 -2.57 -10.97
C ALA A 133 -7.46 -1.27 -10.49
N PRO A 134 -8.73 -1.34 -10.02
CA PRO A 134 -9.41 -0.16 -9.49
C PRO A 134 -8.69 0.43 -8.26
N PRO A 135 -8.84 1.75 -7.99
CA PRO A 135 -8.12 2.41 -6.90
C PRO A 135 -8.35 1.79 -5.52
N ILE A 136 -7.30 1.77 -4.69
CA ILE A 136 -7.37 1.34 -3.28
C ILE A 136 -7.70 2.53 -2.38
N ARG A 137 -8.39 2.29 -1.25
CA ARG A 137 -8.76 3.34 -0.30
C ARG A 137 -7.74 3.39 0.84
N VAL A 138 -7.14 4.56 1.05
CA VAL A 138 -6.06 4.77 2.04
C VAL A 138 -6.40 5.94 2.97
N ASP A 139 -6.20 5.73 4.27
CA ASP A 139 -6.30 6.75 5.33
C ASP A 139 -4.99 6.75 6.13
N LYS A 140 -4.20 7.82 6.05
CA LYS A 140 -2.92 7.99 6.78
C LYS A 140 -1.95 6.80 6.67
N GLY A 141 -1.81 6.25 5.46
CA GLY A 141 -0.95 5.09 5.19
C GLY A 141 -1.56 3.73 5.57
N ILE A 142 -2.85 3.68 5.94
CA ILE A 142 -3.58 2.45 6.26
C ILE A 142 -4.56 2.15 5.13
N ILE A 143 -4.51 0.94 4.57
CA ILE A 143 -5.45 0.46 3.56
C ILE A 143 -6.77 0.10 4.24
N VAL A 144 -7.79 0.90 3.93
CA VAL A 144 -9.19 0.68 4.34
C VAL A 144 -9.87 -0.34 3.42
N GLU A 145 -9.57 -0.27 2.11
CA GLU A 145 -10.14 -1.18 1.11
C GLU A 145 -9.14 -1.50 0.00
N GLY A 146 -9.13 -2.75 -0.48
CA GLY A 146 -8.34 -3.17 -1.62
C GLY A 146 -7.05 -3.93 -1.29
N ASN A 147 -6.93 -4.51 -0.09
CA ASN A 147 -5.74 -5.25 0.35
C ASN A 147 -5.22 -6.29 -0.68
N HIS A 148 -6.09 -7.13 -1.23
CA HIS A 148 -5.70 -8.11 -2.27
C HIS A 148 -5.21 -7.44 -3.57
N ARG A 149 -5.77 -6.29 -3.95
CA ARG A 149 -5.36 -5.51 -5.14
C ARG A 149 -3.99 -4.88 -4.92
N TYR A 150 -3.74 -4.34 -3.72
CA TYR A 150 -2.44 -3.78 -3.35
C TYR A 150 -1.35 -4.87 -3.35
N VAL A 151 -1.59 -6.00 -2.69
CA VAL A 151 -0.63 -7.13 -2.67
C VAL A 151 -0.37 -7.67 -4.08
N ALA A 152 -1.40 -7.84 -4.92
CA ALA A 152 -1.22 -8.26 -6.30
C ALA A 152 -0.42 -7.24 -7.13
N GLY A 153 -0.67 -5.94 -6.94
CA GLY A 153 0.10 -4.88 -7.60
C GLY A 153 1.57 -4.88 -7.18
N ARG A 154 1.86 -5.07 -5.88
CA ARG A 154 3.22 -5.24 -5.36
C ARG A 154 3.93 -6.46 -5.96
N VAL A 155 3.25 -7.60 -6.05
CA VAL A 155 3.78 -8.84 -6.66
C VAL A 155 4.05 -8.67 -8.16
N PHE A 156 3.22 -7.90 -8.87
CA PHE A 156 3.35 -7.64 -10.31
C PHE A 156 4.29 -6.46 -10.65
N GLY A 157 4.70 -5.65 -9.66
CA GLY A 157 5.47 -4.41 -9.90
C GLY A 157 4.63 -3.21 -10.37
N GLN A 158 3.30 -3.30 -10.31
CA GLN A 158 2.38 -2.20 -10.68
C GLN A 158 1.36 -1.95 -9.57
N GLU A 159 1.66 -1.02 -8.66
CA GLU A 159 0.74 -0.66 -7.59
C GLU A 159 -0.55 0.00 -8.12
N PRO A 160 -1.73 -0.33 -7.58
CA PRO A 160 -2.98 0.35 -7.92
C PRO A 160 -2.98 1.80 -7.42
N ALA A 161 -3.65 2.68 -8.16
CA ALA A 161 -3.82 4.08 -7.76
C ALA A 161 -4.43 4.19 -6.35
N GLN A 162 -3.95 5.16 -5.56
CA GLN A 162 -4.43 5.38 -4.20
C GLN A 162 -5.48 6.49 -4.17
N GLN A 163 -6.59 6.25 -3.47
CA GLN A 163 -7.64 7.23 -3.21
C GLN A 163 -7.70 7.52 -1.70
N SER A 164 -7.57 8.79 -1.33
CA SER A 164 -7.76 9.25 0.05
C SER A 164 -9.17 8.92 0.56
N TRP A 165 -9.24 8.35 1.75
CA TRP A 165 -10.48 7.93 2.40
C TRP A 165 -10.41 8.17 3.92
N SER A 166 -11.54 8.00 4.62
CA SER A 166 -11.60 8.04 6.08
C SER A 166 -12.09 6.70 6.64
N GLY A 167 -11.40 6.18 7.65
CA GLY A 167 -11.74 4.91 8.30
C GLY A 167 -10.54 4.07 8.74
N GLY A 168 -9.31 4.57 8.58
CA GLY A 168 -8.11 3.91 9.09
C GLY A 168 -8.02 4.04 10.61
N ILE A 169 -8.05 2.90 11.31
CA ILE A 169 -7.93 2.84 12.77
C ILE A 169 -6.50 2.44 13.10
N SER A 170 -5.65 3.42 13.45
CA SER A 170 -4.22 3.21 13.65
C SER A 170 -3.88 2.18 14.74
N SER A 171 -4.70 2.07 15.79
CA SER A 171 -4.54 1.05 16.85
C SER A 171 -4.84 -0.39 16.41
N LEU A 172 -5.56 -0.58 15.30
CA LEU A 172 -5.83 -1.89 14.70
C LEU A 172 -4.95 -2.16 13.46
N SER A 173 -4.13 -1.19 13.06
CA SER A 173 -3.30 -1.31 11.87
C SER A 173 -2.02 -2.11 12.14
N MET A 174 -1.64 -2.96 11.19
CA MET A 174 -0.45 -3.81 11.25
C MET A 174 0.26 -3.88 9.90
N ASP A 175 1.50 -4.32 9.93
CA ASP A 175 2.34 -4.47 8.73
C ASP A 175 1.98 -5.77 8.02
N PHE A 176 2.05 -5.80 6.69
CA PHE A 176 1.75 -7.01 5.90
C PHE A 176 2.67 -8.21 6.20
N LYS A 177 3.82 -7.98 6.85
CA LYS A 177 4.67 -9.06 7.40
C LYS A 177 3.95 -9.91 8.44
N LYS A 178 2.98 -9.34 9.18
CA LYS A 178 2.31 -9.96 10.33
C LYS A 178 0.99 -10.67 9.97
N ILE A 179 0.45 -10.44 8.78
CA ILE A 179 -0.84 -11.03 8.38
C ILE A 179 -0.67 -12.49 7.93
N LYS A 180 -1.74 -13.27 8.06
CA LYS A 180 -1.81 -14.63 7.50
C LYS A 180 -2.05 -14.57 5.99
N ILE A 181 -1.34 -15.40 5.23
CA ILE A 181 -1.72 -15.69 3.84
C ILE A 181 -2.56 -16.97 3.89
N ASP A 182 -3.80 -16.88 3.45
CA ASP A 182 -4.76 -17.99 3.48
C ASP A 182 -4.77 -18.70 2.13
N PRO A 183 -4.47 -20.01 2.05
CA PRO A 183 -4.59 -20.77 0.80
C PRO A 183 -6.05 -20.94 0.34
N THR A 184 -7.03 -20.67 1.22
CA THR A 184 -8.46 -20.80 0.93
C THR A 184 -8.94 -19.70 -0.02
N ASP A 185 -9.76 -20.04 -1.02
CA ASP A 185 -10.44 -19.05 -1.85
C ASP A 185 -11.66 -18.47 -1.12
N TRP A 186 -11.67 -17.15 -0.92
CA TRP A 186 -12.80 -16.43 -0.30
C TRP A 186 -13.86 -15.96 -1.30
N GLY A 187 -13.71 -16.28 -2.60
CA GLY A 187 -14.68 -15.96 -3.64
C GLY A 187 -14.58 -14.55 -4.23
N ASN A 188 -13.59 -13.76 -3.81
CA ASN A 188 -13.36 -12.39 -4.29
C ASN A 188 -13.04 -12.38 -5.81
N ARG A 189 -13.77 -11.59 -6.61
CA ARG A 189 -13.61 -11.46 -8.08
C ARG A 189 -13.33 -10.01 -8.48
#